data_AF-A0A2R6XXP1-F1
#
_entry.id   AF-A0A2R6XXP1-F1
#
_cell.length_a   1.000
_cell.length_b   1.000
_cell.length_c   1.000
_cell.angle_alpha   90.00
_cell.angle_beta   90.00
_cell.angle_gamma   90.00
#
_symmetry.space_group_name_H-M   'P 1'
#
loop_
_entity.id
_entity.type
_entity.pdbx_description
1 polymer ?
#
loop_
_entity_poly.entity_id
_entity_poly.type
_entity_poly.pdbx_seq_one_letter_code
_entity_poly.pdbx_strand_id
1 'polypeptide(L)' 'MGDYDSTLTIELQRQNGNGWSVVKSWEKSFTGKGHHSFEKEYYVASGNTYNVVTTATIKQGNKILETATSTSSEVKY' A
#
# COMPACT_ATOMS: atom_id res chain seq x y z
N MET A 1 -7.72 23.57 -14.61
CA MET A 1 -8.07 22.43 -13.74
C MET A 1 -6.77 21.74 -13.40
N GLY A 2 -6.46 21.54 -12.11
CA GLY A 2 -5.21 20.89 -11.73
C GLY A 2 -5.26 19.39 -12.02
N ASP A 3 -4.22 18.87 -12.66
CA ASP A 3 -3.97 17.42 -12.70
C ASP A 3 -3.48 17.01 -11.32
N TYR A 4 -4.24 16.13 -10.68
CA TYR A 4 -3.87 15.50 -9.42
C TYR A 4 -3.34 14.12 -9.76
N ASP A 5 -2.10 13.86 -9.39
CA ASP A 5 -1.51 12.53 -9.52
C ASP A 5 -1.70 11.79 -8.19
N SER A 6 -1.79 10.47 -8.27
CA SER A 6 -1.87 9.63 -7.07
C SER A 6 -0.80 8.56 -7.12
N THR A 7 -0.16 8.31 -5.98
CA THR A 7 0.75 7.18 -5.79
C THR A 7 0.12 6.25 -4.77
N LEU A 8 -0.03 4.98 -5.12
CA LEU A 8 -0.49 3.95 -4.22
C LEU A 8 0.66 3.00 -3.91
N THR A 9 0.97 2.86 -2.64
CA THR A 9 1.98 1.93 -2.11
C THR A 9 1.25 0.85 -1.32
N ILE A 10 1.55 -0.42 -1.62
CA ILE A 10 1.02 -1.59 -0.92
C ILE A 10 2.20 -2.34 -0.33
N GLU A 11 2.18 -2.54 0.98
CA GLU A 11 3.18 -3.30 1.72
C GLU A 11 2.55 -4.53 2.33
N LEU A 12 3.03 -5.71 1.95
CA LEU A 12 2.77 -6.94 2.68
C LEU A 12 3.75 -7.01 3.85
N GLN A 13 3.23 -7.05 5.06
CA GLN A 13 4.05 -7.15 6.27
C GLN A 13 3.79 -8.48 6.99
N ARG A 14 4.83 -8.98 7.66
CA ARG A 14 4.79 -10.17 8.50
C ARG A 14 5.04 -9.78 9.94
N GLN A 15 4.30 -10.38 10.86
CA GLN A 15 4.53 -10.22 12.28
C GLN A 15 5.88 -10.85 12.66
N ASN A 16 6.73 -10.07 13.32
CA ASN A 16 8.04 -10.49 13.82
C ASN A 16 8.14 -10.06 15.29
N GLY A 17 7.88 -10.99 16.20
CA GLY A 17 7.80 -10.69 17.64
C GLY A 17 6.64 -9.73 17.93
N ASN A 18 6.94 -8.58 18.53
CA ASN A 18 5.95 -7.55 18.88
C ASN A 18 5.72 -6.51 17.76
N GLY A 19 6.37 -6.67 16.59
CA GLY A 19 6.31 -5.71 15.50
C GLY A 19 5.97 -6.33 14.16
N TRP A 20 5.94 -5.49 13.13
CA TRP A 20 5.73 -5.87 11.74
C TRP A 20 6.99 -5.59 10.93
N SER A 21 7.27 -6.44 9.93
CA SER A 21 8.34 -6.19 8.98
C SER A 21 7.84 -6.38 7.56
N VAL A 22 8.22 -5.47 6.68
CA VAL A 22 7.87 -5.53 5.27
C VAL A 22 8.53 -6.73 4.63
N VAL A 23 7.72 -7.63 4.08
CA VAL A 23 8.17 -8.78 3.28
C VAL A 23 8.24 -8.39 1.81
N LYS A 24 7.26 -7.63 1.35
CA LYS A 24 7.19 -7.14 -0.02
C LYS A 24 6.48 -5.80 -0.08
N SER A 25 6.96 -4.92 -0.94
CA SER A 25 6.34 -3.63 -1.23
C SER A 25 6.15 -3.48 -2.74
N TRP A 26 5.03 -2.86 -3.11
CA TRP A 26 4.70 -2.48 -4.47
C TRP A 26 4.25 -1.04 -4.48
N GLU A 27 4.64 -0.30 -5.52
CA GLU A 27 4.21 1.07 -5.71
C GLU A 27 3.73 1.24 -7.14
N LYS A 28 2.68 2.04 -7.32
CA LYS A 28 2.23 2.50 -8.63
C LYS A 28 1.76 3.94 -8.57
N SER A 29 2.19 4.72 -9.53
CA SER A 29 1.69 6.08 -9.74
C SER A 29 0.68 6.11 -10.87
N PHE A 30 -0.34 6.95 -10.69
CA PHE A 30 -1.44 7.17 -11.61
C PHE A 30 -1.56 8.67 -11.87
N THR A 31 -1.85 9.03 -13.10
CA THR A 31 -2.04 10.40 -13.53
C THR A 31 -3.47 10.63 -13.99
N GLY A 32 -3.94 11.86 -13.81
CA GLY A 32 -5.29 12.27 -14.21
C GLY A 32 -6.38 11.87 -13.22
N LYS A 33 -7.63 12.09 -13.64
CA LYS A 33 -8.81 11.89 -12.79
C LYS A 33 -9.46 10.54 -13.09
N GLY A 34 -9.95 9.88 -12.05
CA GLY A 34 -10.77 8.69 -12.20
C GLY A 34 -10.54 7.67 -11.10
N HIS A 35 -11.08 6.48 -11.32
CA HIS A 35 -10.85 5.32 -10.47
C HIS A 35 -9.63 4.55 -10.99
N HIS A 36 -8.72 4.24 -10.09
CA HIS A 36 -7.56 3.40 -10.36
C HIS A 36 -7.56 2.21 -9.42
N SER A 37 -7.32 1.00 -9.96
CA SER A 37 -7.09 -0.20 -9.16
C SER A 37 -5.64 -0.66 -9.26
N PHE A 38 -5.16 -1.22 -8.16
CA PHE A 38 -3.84 -1.84 -8.08
C PHE A 38 -3.93 -3.10 -7.24
N GLU A 39 -3.77 -4.24 -7.90
CA GLU A 39 -3.87 -5.54 -7.26
C GLU A 39 -2.56 -6.29 -7.45
N LYS A 40 -2.16 -7.00 -6.39
CA LYS A 40 -0.94 -7.80 -6.36
C LYS A 40 -1.18 -9.07 -5.58
N GLU A 41 -0.63 -10.15 -6.12
CA GLU A 41 -0.62 -11.47 -5.50
C GLU A 41 0.80 -11.80 -5.08
N TYR A 42 0.94 -12.50 -3.95
CA TYR A 42 2.22 -12.94 -3.44
C TYR A 42 2.07 -14.19 -2.57
N TYR A 43 2.93 -15.17 -2.79
CA TYR A 43 2.96 -16.39 -1.99
C TYR A 43 3.70 -16.14 -0.68
N VAL A 44 3.11 -16.58 0.43
CA VAL A 44 3.65 -16.42 1.78
C VAL A 44 4.00 -17.76 2.41
N ALA A 45 4.91 -17.74 3.37
CA ALA A 45 5.27 -18.93 4.13
C ALA A 45 4.22 -19.20 5.22
N SER A 46 3.73 -20.44 5.31
CA SER A 46 2.82 -20.87 6.36
C SER A 46 3.45 -20.77 7.76
N GLY A 47 2.60 -20.72 8.80
CA GLY A 47 2.99 -20.61 10.20
C GLY A 47 3.24 -19.18 10.66
N ASN A 48 2.95 -18.18 9.84
CA ASN A 48 3.19 -16.76 10.13
C ASN A 48 1.89 -15.94 10.02
N THR A 49 1.85 -14.82 10.73
CA THR A 49 0.78 -13.83 10.64
C THR A 49 1.18 -12.71 9.70
N TYR A 50 0.29 -12.32 8.81
CA TYR A 50 0.50 -11.28 7.80
C TYR A 50 -0.59 -10.21 7.87
N ASN A 51 -0.27 -9.01 7.45
CA ASN A 51 -1.23 -7.96 7.13
C ASN A 51 -0.77 -7.19 5.88
N VAL A 52 -1.66 -6.38 5.34
CA VAL A 52 -1.37 -5.49 4.23
C VAL A 52 -1.56 -4.05 4.68
N VAL A 53 -0.55 -3.22 4.47
CA VAL A 53 -0.62 -1.78 4.69
C VAL A 53 -0.67 -1.10 3.33
N THR A 54 -1.72 -0.33 3.10
CA THR A 54 -1.90 0.45 1.88
C THR A 54 -1.77 1.93 2.21
N THR A 55 -0.92 2.63 1.48
CA THR A 55 -0.72 4.08 1.60
C THR A 55 -1.03 4.75 0.26
N ALA A 56 -2.05 5.59 0.23
CA ALA A 56 -2.39 6.42 -0.90
C ALA A 56 -1.86 7.84 -0.67
N THR A 57 -1.12 8.38 -1.64
CA THR A 57 -0.59 9.75 -1.61
C THR A 57 -1.12 10.52 -2.80
N ILE A 58 -1.79 11.65 -2.56
CA ILE A 58 -2.27 12.56 -3.60
C ILE A 58 -1.26 13.70 -3.76
N LYS A 59 -0.88 14.00 -5.00
CA LYS A 59 0.14 14.99 -5.36
C LYS A 59 -0.40 15.98 -6.39
N GLN A 60 0.11 17.20 -6.33
CA GLN A 60 -0.04 18.21 -7.38
C GLN A 60 1.36 18.72 -7.75
N GLY A 61 1.89 18.20 -8.86
CA GLY A 61 3.31 18.34 -9.19
C GLY A 61 4.17 17.73 -8.08
N ASN A 62 5.12 18.50 -7.55
CA ASN A 62 6.03 18.05 -6.48
C ASN A 62 5.45 18.19 -5.06
N LYS A 63 4.23 18.71 -4.92
CA LYS A 63 3.59 18.93 -3.61
C LYS A 63 2.70 17.74 -3.24
N ILE A 64 2.95 17.14 -2.09
CA ILE A 64 2.00 16.20 -1.46
C ILE A 64 0.85 17.01 -0.87
N LEU A 65 -0.38 16.64 -1.23
CA LEU A 65 -1.59 17.27 -0.71
C LEU A 65 -2.18 16.45 0.43
N GLU A 66 -2.16 15.13 0.29
CA GLU A 66 -2.77 14.22 1.25
C GLU A 66 -2.07 12.87 1.23
N THR A 67 -1.98 12.24 2.39
CA THR A 67 -1.55 10.85 2.55
C THR A 67 -2.56 10.16 3.45
N ALA A 68 -3.12 9.04 2.97
CA ALA A 68 -4.01 8.19 3.73
C ALA A 68 -3.42 6.79 3.82
N THR A 69 -3.43 6.21 5.01
CA THR A 69 -2.93 4.86 5.25
C THR A 69 -4.04 4.00 5.85
N SER A 70 -4.16 2.77 5.35
CA SER A 70 -5.08 1.77 5.88
C SER A 70 -4.37 0.44 6.02
N THR A 71 -4.58 -0.22 7.15
CA THR A 71 -4.06 -1.55 7.44
C THR A 71 -5.21 -2.54 7.39
N SER A 72 -4.99 -3.68 6.73
CA SER A 72 -5.96 -4.77 6.70
C SER A 72 -6.06 -5.47 8.05
N SER A 73 -7.10 -6.28 8.22
CA SER A 73 -7.09 -7.31 9.26
C SER A 73 -5.89 -8.24 9.10
N GLU A 74 -5.46 -8.83 10.20
CA GLU A 74 -4.41 -9.83 10.24
C GLU A 74 -4.93 -11.17 9.73
N VAL A 75 -4.12 -11.86 8.94
CA VAL A 75 -4.41 -13.20 8.40
C VAL A 75 -3.27 -14.13 8.72
N LYS A 76 -3.60 -15.29 9.27
CA LYS A 76 -2.64 -16.36 9.55
C LYS A 76 -2.71 -17.41 8.44
N TYR A 77 -1.55 -17.74 7.89
CA TYR A 77 -1.38 -18.80 6.89
C TYR A 77 -0.60 -19.97 7.48
#